data_AF-A0A399G9E4-F1
#
_entry.id   AF-A0A399G9E4-F1
#
_cell.length_a   1.000
_cell.length_b   1.000
_cell.length_c   1.000
_cell.angle_alpha   90.00
_cell.angle_beta   90.00
_cell.angle_gamma   90.00
#
_symmetry.space_group_name_H-M   'P 1'
#
loop_
_entity.id
_entity.type
_entity.pdbx_description
1 polymer ?
#
loop_
_entity_poly.entity_id
_entity_poly.type
_entity_poly.pdbx_seq_one_letter_code
_entity_poly.pdbx_strand_id
1 'polypeptide(L)' 'MAKEQNSENARAQHGDRRLEEKRGKYGDLANLTVEQLQQRAEEQGIQGRSGMRKEELLEALSGGSR' A
#
# COMPACT_ATOMS: atom_id res chain seq x y z
N MET A 1 -22.11 -1.41 -16.18
CA MET A 1 -20.65 -1.62 -16.16
C MET A 1 -20.21 -1.47 -14.72
N ALA A 2 -19.83 -2.58 -14.08
CA ALA A 2 -19.42 -2.60 -12.67
C ALA A 2 -18.03 -1.97 -12.55
N LYS A 3 -17.89 -0.95 -11.70
CA LYS A 3 -16.57 -0.47 -11.30
C LYS A 3 -16.58 -0.22 -9.80
N GLU A 4 -16.01 -1.22 -9.13
CA GLU A 4 -15.15 -1.10 -7.96
C GLU A 4 -15.71 -0.32 -6.76
N GLN A 5 -16.13 -1.07 -5.74
CA GLN A 5 -16.28 -0.55 -4.39
C GLN A 5 -14.91 -0.10 -3.85
N ASN A 6 -14.47 1.13 -4.14
CA ASN A 6 -13.38 1.78 -3.44
C ASN A 6 -13.92 2.34 -2.12
N SER A 7 -14.29 1.43 -1.24
CA SER A 7 -14.78 1.71 0.08
C SER A 7 -13.63 1.65 1.07
N GLU A 8 -13.55 2.71 1.87
CA GLU A 8 -12.90 2.77 3.18
C GLU A 8 -11.39 3.00 3.20
N ASN A 9 -10.98 4.25 3.42
CA ASN A 9 -9.93 4.58 4.42
C ASN A 9 -9.85 6.09 4.75
N ALA A 10 -10.98 6.72 5.05
CA ALA A 10 -11.03 8.08 5.61
C ALA A 10 -10.98 8.07 7.15
N ARG A 11 -10.16 7.22 7.78
CA ARG A 11 -10.06 7.09 9.24
C ARG A 11 -8.62 6.99 9.74
N ALA A 12 -7.74 7.87 9.26
CA ALA A 12 -6.39 8.01 9.80
C ALA A 12 -6.36 9.07 10.92
N GLN A 13 -6.94 8.77 12.09
CA GLN A 13 -6.76 9.63 13.28
C GLN A 13 -6.60 8.89 14.61
N HIS A 14 -6.56 7.56 14.64
CA HIS A 14 -6.19 6.83 15.88
C HIS A 14 -5.05 5.87 15.58
N GLY A 15 -3.94 6.03 16.32
CA GLY A 15 -2.69 5.30 16.14
C GLY A 15 -2.92 3.79 16.10
N ASP A 16 -2.82 3.24 14.90
CA ASP A 16 -2.84 1.80 14.71
C ASP A 16 -1.41 1.31 14.98
N ARG A 17 -1.20 0.60 16.08
CA ARG A 17 0.11 0.00 16.44
C ARG A 17 0.76 -0.74 15.27
N ARG A 18 -0.06 -1.35 14.39
CA ARG A 18 0.41 -2.05 13.19
C ARG A 18 1.05 -1.09 12.18
N LEU A 19 0.68 0.19 12.17
CA LEU A 19 1.30 1.20 11.32
C LEU A 19 2.73 1.52 11.79
N GLU A 20 2.97 1.58 13.09
CA GLU A 20 4.32 1.78 13.64
C GLU A 20 5.22 0.58 13.32
N GLU A 21 4.72 -0.64 13.51
CA GLU A 21 5.42 -1.87 13.12
C GLU A 21 5.74 -1.88 11.61
N LYS A 22 4.76 -1.48 10.77
CA LYS A 22 4.96 -1.35 9.32
C LYS A 22 5.92 -0.24 8.94
N ARG A 23 5.95 0.90 9.65
CA ARG A 23 6.94 1.96 9.45
C ARG A 23 8.36 1.47 9.73
N GLY A 24 8.55 0.63 10.75
CA GLY A 24 9.86 0.01 11.02
C GLY A 24 10.33 -0.91 9.89
N LYS A 25 9.41 -1.61 9.22
CA LYS A 25 9.72 -2.56 8.15
C LYS A 25 9.80 -1.92 6.75
N TYR A 26 8.90 -1.00 6.43
CA TYR A 26 8.69 -0.46 5.08
C TYR A 26 8.96 1.05 4.98
N GLY A 27 9.38 1.69 6.07
CA GLY A 27 9.68 3.12 6.12
C GLY A 27 8.47 3.99 5.80
N ASP A 28 8.69 5.02 4.98
CA ASP A 28 7.67 6.00 4.59
C ASP A 28 6.52 5.40 3.78
N LEU A 29 6.75 4.26 3.09
CA LEU A 29 5.72 3.58 2.32
C LEU A 29 4.54 3.18 3.20
N ALA A 30 4.78 2.83 4.48
CA ALA A 30 3.71 2.43 5.40
C ALA A 30 2.63 3.51 5.60
N ASN A 31 3.01 4.80 5.45
CA ASN A 31 2.10 5.95 5.57
C ASN A 31 1.26 6.18 4.33
N LEU A 32 1.68 5.62 3.20
CA LEU A 32 0.95 5.78 1.96
C LEU A 32 -0.36 4.98 2.03
N THR A 33 -1.37 5.51 1.35
CA THR A 33 -2.64 4.81 1.14
C THR A 33 -2.47 3.72 0.09
N VAL A 34 -3.42 2.79 0.01
CA VAL A 34 -3.40 1.73 -1.02
C VAL A 34 -3.29 2.33 -2.42
N GLU A 35 -4.05 3.38 -2.71
CA GLU A 35 -4.02 4.07 -3.99
C GLU A 35 -2.64 4.67 -4.32
N GLN A 36 -2.01 5.35 -3.35
CA GLN A 36 -0.66 5.90 -3.52
C GLN A 36 0.39 4.81 -3.72
N LEU A 37 0.24 3.68 -3.03
CA LEU A 37 1.11 2.52 -3.21
C LEU A 37 0.90 1.88 -4.59
N GLN A 38 -0.34 1.77 -5.07
CA GLN A 38 -0.62 1.28 -6.43
C GLN A 38 -0.04 2.20 -7.51
N GLN A 39 -0.11 3.52 -7.33
CA GLN A 39 0.50 4.48 -8.25
C GLN A 39 2.02 4.32 -8.29
N ARG A 40 2.68 4.26 -7.13
CA ARG A 40 4.14 4.01 -7.08
C ARG A 40 4.50 2.65 -7.67
N ALA A 41 3.66 1.63 -7.46
CA ALA A 41 3.87 0.30 -8.01
C ALA A 41 3.75 0.32 -9.53
N GLU A 42 2.84 1.12 -10.09
CA GLU A 42 2.75 1.38 -11.53
C GLU A 42 3.99 2.09 -12.07
N GLU A 43 4.48 3.13 -11.40
CA GLU A 43 5.71 3.83 -11.80
C GLU A 43 6.94 2.91 -11.81
N GLN A 44 6.96 1.90 -10.93
CA GLN A 44 8.00 0.87 -10.89
C GLN A 44 7.72 -0.34 -11.81
N GLY A 45 6.62 -0.33 -12.57
CA GLY A 45 6.27 -1.40 -13.50
C GLY A 45 5.77 -2.71 -12.86
N ILE A 46 5.33 -2.67 -11.59
CA ILE A 46 4.85 -3.84 -10.86
C ILE A 46 3.48 -4.27 -11.42
N GLN A 47 3.45 -5.45 -12.03
CA GLN A 47 2.20 -6.03 -12.55
C GLN A 47 1.34 -6.60 -11.42
N GLY A 48 0.02 -6.58 -11.60
CA GLY A 48 -0.92 -7.09 -10.59
C GLY A 48 -1.23 -6.14 -9.41
N ARG A 49 -0.66 -4.92 -9.38
CA ARG A 49 -0.86 -3.94 -8.29
C ARG A 49 -2.33 -3.68 -7.91
N SER A 50 -3.24 -3.71 -8.88
CA SER A 50 -4.66 -3.41 -8.65
C SER A 50 -5.38 -4.45 -7.80
N GLY A 51 -4.88 -5.70 -7.77
CA GLY A 51 -5.40 -6.77 -6.92
C GLY A 51 -4.63 -6.93 -5.60
N MET A 52 -3.53 -6.19 -5.42
CA MET A 52 -2.68 -6.31 -4.26
C MET A 52 -3.26 -5.57 -3.06
N ARG A 53 -3.17 -6.21 -1.88
CA ARG A 53 -3.49 -5.55 -0.60
C ARG A 53 -2.36 -4.58 -0.23
N LYS A 54 -2.64 -3.68 0.72
CA LYS A 54 -1.64 -2.71 1.23
C LYS A 54 -0.30 -3.37 1.55
N GLU A 55 -0.33 -4.52 2.22
CA GLU A 55 0.87 -5.27 2.64
C GLU A 55 1.67 -5.81 1.46
N GLU A 56 0.98 -6.39 0.49
CA GLU A 56 1.58 -6.89 -0.75
C GLU A 56 2.24 -5.75 -1.54
N LEU A 57 1.59 -4.58 -1.63
CA LEU A 57 2.15 -3.40 -2.28
C LEU A 57 3.38 -2.87 -1.55
N LEU A 58 3.34 -2.82 -0.21
CA LEU A 58 4.48 -2.40 0.61
C LEU A 58 5.67 -3.34 0.39
N GLU A 59 5.44 -4.64 0.34
CA GLU A 59 6.48 -5.64 0.10
C GLU A 59 7.06 -5.56 -1.30
N ALA A 60 6.19 -5.45 -2.32
CA ALA A 60 6.61 -5.30 -3.71
C ALA A 60 7.45 -4.03 -3.93
N LEU A 61 7.06 -2.91 -3.32
CA LEU A 61 7.76 -1.62 -3.41
C LEU A 61 9.04 -1.54 -2.57
N SER A 62 9.12 -2.28 -1.46
CA SER A 62 10.24 -2.23 -0.53
C SER A 62 11.44 -3.08 -0.96
N GLY A 63 11.27 -3.98 -1.92
CA GLY A 63 12.38 -4.81 -2.38
C GLY A 63 11.99 -6.26 -2.58
N GLY A 64 11.02 -6.52 -3.46
CA GLY A 64 10.92 -7.81 -4.16
C GLY A 64 12.09 -8.11 -5.10
N SER A 65 13.25 -7.48 -4.89
CA SER A 65 14.49 -7.68 -5.64
C SER A 65 15.60 -8.00 -4.63
N ARG A 66 15.78 -9.29 -4.38
CA ARG A 66 17.08 -9.86 -4.00
C ARG A 66 17.58 -10.65 -5.19
#